data_AF-A0A445BEI8-F1
#
_entry.id   AF-A0A445BEI8-F1
#
_cell.length_a   1.000
_cell.length_b   1.000
_cell.length_c   1.000
_cell.angle_alpha   90.00
_cell.angle_beta   90.00
_cell.angle_gamma   90.00
#
_symmetry.space_group_name_H-M   'P 1'
#
loop_
_entity.id
_entity.type
_entity.pdbx_description
1 polymer ?
#
loop_
_entity_poly.entity_id
_entity_poly.type
_entity_poly.pdbx_seq_one_letter_code
_entity_poly.pdbx_strand_id
1 'polypeptide(L)'
;MKISCNGCRILRKGCNDDCVIRPCLQWINSPESQANATLFLAKFYGRTGLLNLITAAPKNLAPAVFRSLLYEACGRIVNPAYGSMGLFWTGQWARCEAAVRAVLMGSKPNDDVATFHSPSWGSCDIRHVPRLNTGLVDVRDRTGKIFKPQPRVALLDSDVLSQIQPNRATKETEINLELSLGFH
;
A
#
# COMPACT_ATOMS: atom_id res chain seq x y z
N MET A 1 -11.90 -6.12 -28.94
CA MET A 1 -11.72 -6.24 -27.47
C MET A 1 -10.80 -5.13 -27.00
N LYS A 2 -11.19 -4.32 -26.01
CA LYS A 2 -10.27 -3.31 -25.46
C LYS A 2 -9.25 -3.98 -24.55
N ILE A 3 -7.98 -3.72 -24.80
CA ILE A 3 -6.87 -4.28 -24.03
C ILE A 3 -6.92 -3.67 -22.61
N SER A 4 -7.01 -4.54 -21.61
CA SER A 4 -6.89 -4.15 -20.19
C SER A 4 -5.53 -3.51 -19.93
N CYS A 5 -5.49 -2.39 -19.21
CA CYS A 5 -4.22 -1.78 -18.83
C CYS A 5 -3.41 -2.68 -17.88
N ASN A 6 -2.09 -2.52 -17.85
CA ASN A 6 -1.20 -3.38 -17.06
C ASN A 6 -1.54 -3.34 -15.57
N GLY A 7 -1.87 -2.17 -15.02
CA GLY A 7 -2.26 -2.06 -13.62
C GLY A 7 -3.56 -2.80 -13.28
N CYS A 8 -4.58 -2.75 -14.13
CA CYS A 8 -5.81 -3.53 -13.93
C CYS A 8 -5.55 -5.04 -13.93
N ARG A 9 -4.62 -5.53 -14.76
CA ARG A 9 -4.22 -6.95 -14.77
C ARG A 9 -3.58 -7.35 -13.43
N ILE A 10 -2.64 -6.55 -12.92
CA ILE A 10 -1.99 -6.78 -11.63
C ILE A 10 -2.99 -6.76 -10.48
N LEU A 11 -3.91 -5.78 -10.48
CA LEU A 11 -4.93 -5.66 -9.44
C LEU A 11 -6.11 -6.60 -9.63
N ARG A 12 -6.15 -7.44 -10.68
CA ARG A 12 -7.32 -8.27 -11.01
C ARG A 12 -8.62 -7.46 -10.98
N LYS A 13 -8.60 -6.28 -11.59
CA LYS A 13 -9.74 -5.34 -11.68
C LYS A 13 -10.25 -5.30 -13.13
N GLY A 14 -11.56 -5.30 -13.33
CA GLY A 14 -12.16 -5.02 -14.63
C GLY A 14 -11.68 -3.67 -15.20
N CYS A 15 -11.27 -3.67 -16.47
CA CYS A 15 -10.80 -2.47 -17.17
C CYS A 15 -11.83 -2.05 -18.21
N ASN A 16 -12.28 -0.79 -18.13
CA ASN A 16 -13.21 -0.15 -19.05
C ASN A 16 -12.59 1.13 -19.61
N ASP A 17 -13.39 1.93 -20.33
CA ASP A 17 -12.94 3.20 -20.92
C ASP A 17 -12.66 4.26 -19.86
N ASP A 18 -13.48 4.32 -18.82
CA ASP A 18 -13.32 5.22 -17.68
C ASP A 18 -12.33 4.71 -16.62
N CYS A 19 -11.34 3.90 -17.03
CA CYS A 19 -10.38 3.32 -16.10
C CYS A 19 -9.46 4.38 -15.48
N VAL A 20 -9.63 4.64 -14.18
CA VAL A 20 -8.78 5.60 -13.42
C VAL A 20 -7.30 5.22 -13.37
N ILE A 21 -6.95 3.94 -13.51
CA ILE A 21 -5.56 3.46 -13.44
C ILE A 21 -4.81 3.69 -14.76
N ARG A 22 -5.52 3.63 -15.89
CA ARG A 22 -4.93 3.75 -17.22
C ARG A 22 -4.10 5.03 -17.39
N PRO A 23 -4.59 6.24 -17.06
CA PRO A 23 -3.79 7.46 -17.16
C PRO A 23 -2.63 7.50 -16.15
N CYS A 24 -2.77 6.85 -14.98
CA CYS A 24 -1.71 6.79 -13.98
C CYS A 24 -0.44 6.06 -14.44
N LEU A 25 -0.53 5.25 -15.50
CA LEU A 25 0.58 4.44 -16.01
C LEU A 25 1.22 5.03 -17.28
N GLN A 26 0.61 6.04 -17.91
CA GLN A 26 1.05 6.55 -19.21
C GLN A 26 2.46 7.17 -19.20
N TRP A 27 2.91 7.66 -18.05
CA TRP A 27 4.25 8.23 -17.90
C TRP A 27 5.35 7.16 -17.75
N ILE A 28 5.00 5.89 -17.58
CA ILE A 28 5.94 4.77 -17.46
C ILE A 28 6.03 4.07 -18.81
N ASN A 29 7.22 4.11 -19.43
CA ASN A 29 7.43 3.71 -20.82
C ASN A 29 7.25 2.20 -21.08
N SER A 30 7.71 1.34 -20.16
CA SER A 30 7.65 -0.12 -20.34
C SER A 30 6.41 -0.73 -19.67
N PRO A 31 5.73 -1.70 -20.33
CA PRO A 31 4.61 -2.42 -19.73
C PRO A 31 5.03 -3.24 -18.50
N GLU A 32 6.25 -3.78 -18.48
CA GLU A 32 6.84 -4.46 -17.33
C GLU A 32 7.02 -3.48 -16.16
N SER A 33 7.58 -2.29 -16.41
CA SER A 33 7.73 -1.26 -15.37
C SER A 33 6.38 -0.79 -14.81
N GLN A 34 5.35 -0.67 -15.65
CA GLN A 34 3.98 -0.36 -15.19
C GLN A 34 3.44 -1.46 -14.26
N ALA A 35 3.69 -2.72 -14.59
CA ALA A 35 3.29 -3.86 -13.78
C ALA A 35 4.06 -3.89 -12.45
N ASN A 36 5.37 -3.70 -12.48
CA ASN A 36 6.24 -3.68 -11.30
C ASN A 36 5.83 -2.58 -10.31
N ALA A 37 5.63 -1.35 -10.79
CA ALA A 37 5.17 -0.24 -9.96
C ALA A 37 3.80 -0.52 -9.33
N THR A 38 2.86 -1.05 -10.12
CA THR A 38 1.53 -1.38 -9.61
C THR A 38 1.58 -2.49 -8.57
N LEU A 39 2.38 -3.54 -8.81
CA LEU A 39 2.54 -4.67 -7.90
C LEU A 39 3.18 -4.22 -6.58
N PHE A 40 4.23 -3.41 -6.65
CA PHE A 40 4.88 -2.83 -5.49
C PHE A 40 3.89 -2.02 -4.64
N LEU A 41 3.15 -1.10 -5.25
CA LEU A 41 2.16 -0.28 -4.55
C LEU A 41 1.02 -1.12 -3.97
N ALA A 42 0.54 -2.12 -4.70
CA ALA A 42 -0.51 -3.02 -4.23
C ALA A 42 -0.05 -3.87 -3.04
N LYS A 43 1.23 -4.22 -2.99
CA LYS A 43 1.83 -4.93 -1.85
C LYS A 43 2.03 -4.00 -0.65
N PHE A 44 2.38 -2.73 -0.89
CA PHE A 44 2.63 -1.75 0.17
C PHE A 44 1.34 -1.21 0.82
N TYR A 45 0.41 -0.69 0.01
CA TYR A 45 -0.85 -0.08 0.49
C TYR A 45 -2.02 -1.08 0.56
N GLY A 46 -1.83 -2.30 0.03
CA GLY A 46 -2.93 -3.22 -0.24
C GLY A 46 -3.73 -2.84 -1.49
N ARG A 47 -4.34 -3.83 -2.15
CA ARG A 47 -5.17 -3.62 -3.35
C ARG A 47 -6.29 -2.59 -3.12
N THR A 48 -7.07 -2.78 -2.06
CA THR A 48 -8.20 -1.90 -1.75
C THR A 48 -7.73 -0.51 -1.34
N GLY A 49 -6.68 -0.42 -0.51
CA GLY A 49 -6.10 0.86 -0.10
C GLY A 49 -5.59 1.67 -1.29
N LEU A 50 -4.80 1.04 -2.17
CA LEU A 50 -4.30 1.68 -3.38
C LEU A 50 -5.43 2.23 -4.26
N LEU A 51 -6.46 1.40 -4.52
CA LEU A 51 -7.60 1.84 -5.34
C LEU A 51 -8.32 3.02 -4.69
N ASN A 52 -8.61 2.94 -3.39
CA ASN A 52 -9.31 4.00 -2.67
C ASN A 52 -8.53 5.32 -2.73
N LEU A 53 -7.21 5.29 -2.50
CA LEU A 53 -6.35 6.47 -2.56
C LEU A 53 -6.35 7.12 -3.95
N ILE A 54 -6.28 6.31 -5.02
CA ILE A 54 -6.30 6.82 -6.39
C ILE A 54 -7.69 7.40 -6.74
N THR A 55 -8.77 6.74 -6.32
CA THR A 55 -10.14 7.18 -6.64
C THR A 55 -10.63 8.36 -5.81
N ALA A 56 -10.02 8.60 -4.65
CA ALA A 56 -10.32 9.77 -3.83
C ALA A 56 -9.85 11.08 -4.49
N ALA A 57 -8.88 11.00 -5.39
CA ALA A 57 -8.39 12.15 -6.14
C ALA A 57 -9.29 12.47 -7.36
N PRO A 58 -9.41 13.75 -7.73
CA PRO A 58 -9.95 14.14 -9.04
C PRO A 58 -9.24 13.39 -10.18
N LYS A 59 -9.98 13.01 -11.23
CA LYS A 59 -9.46 12.15 -12.32
C LYS A 59 -8.17 12.70 -12.97
N ASN A 60 -8.04 14.01 -13.08
CA ASN A 60 -6.87 14.70 -13.62
C ASN A 60 -5.65 14.65 -12.69
N LEU A 61 -5.85 14.50 -11.37
CA LEU A 61 -4.79 14.41 -10.37
C LEU A 61 -4.41 12.97 -10.03
N ALA A 62 -5.24 11.98 -10.38
CA ALA A 62 -4.96 10.56 -10.14
C ALA A 62 -3.56 10.10 -10.62
N PRO A 63 -3.02 10.54 -11.78
CA PRO A 63 -1.65 10.21 -12.17
C PRO A 63 -0.58 10.79 -11.24
N ALA A 64 -0.77 12.02 -10.78
CA ALA A 64 0.13 12.66 -9.82
C ALA A 64 0.07 11.98 -8.45
N VAL A 65 -1.13 11.57 -8.01
CA VAL A 65 -1.30 10.80 -6.77
C VAL A 65 -0.62 9.44 -6.86
N PHE A 66 -0.81 8.70 -7.96
CA PHE A 66 -0.12 7.42 -8.15
C PHE A 66 1.40 7.57 -8.09
N ARG A 67 1.95 8.59 -8.76
CA ARG A 67 3.38 8.90 -8.69
C ARG A 67 3.81 9.27 -7.26
N SER A 68 3.03 10.07 -6.55
CA SER A 68 3.31 10.47 -5.17
C SER A 68 3.35 9.27 -4.23
N LEU A 69 2.38 8.35 -4.34
CA LEU A 69 2.34 7.10 -3.58
C LEU A 69 3.58 6.23 -3.86
N LEU A 70 4.07 6.20 -5.10
CA LEU A 70 5.29 5.45 -5.45
C LEU A 70 6.51 6.01 -4.71
N TYR A 71 6.70 7.34 -4.71
CA TYR A 71 7.80 8.00 -4.00
C TYR A 71 7.65 7.88 -2.48
N GLU A 72 6.44 8.01 -1.94
CA GLU A 72 6.19 7.85 -0.50
C GLU A 72 6.53 6.43 -0.03
N ALA A 73 6.02 5.41 -0.72
CA ALA A 73 6.32 4.02 -0.41
C ALA A 73 7.82 3.71 -0.54
N CYS A 74 8.47 4.15 -1.63
CA CYS A 74 9.92 3.99 -1.78
C CYS A 74 10.69 4.69 -0.65
N GLY A 75 10.28 5.90 -0.28
CA GLY A 75 10.87 6.65 0.82
C GLY A 75 10.75 5.92 2.16
N ARG A 76 9.60 5.31 2.46
CA ARG A 76 9.39 4.51 3.69
C ARG A 76 10.17 3.20 3.70
N ILE A 77 10.47 2.63 2.53
CA ILE A 77 11.32 1.44 2.43
C ILE A 77 12.79 1.79 2.71
N VAL A 78 13.27 2.92 2.18
CA VAL A 78 14.66 3.38 2.38
C VAL A 78 14.86 4.04 3.76
N ASN A 79 13.90 4.82 4.23
CA ASN A 79 13.92 5.49 5.53
C ASN A 79 12.61 5.21 6.28
N PRO A 80 12.54 4.13 7.07
CA PRO A 80 11.33 3.74 7.79
C PRO A 80 10.84 4.76 8.82
N ALA A 81 11.72 5.60 9.36
CA ALA A 81 11.38 6.57 10.40
C ALA A 81 10.68 7.82 9.84
N TYR A 82 11.19 8.36 8.74
CA TYR A 82 10.75 9.67 8.21
C TYR A 82 10.34 9.64 6.73
N GLY A 83 10.45 8.50 6.07
CA GLY A 83 10.04 8.30 4.68
C GLY A 83 10.79 9.18 3.68
N SER A 84 10.10 9.52 2.59
CA SER A 84 10.62 10.39 1.53
C SER A 84 10.92 11.81 2.03
N MET A 85 10.13 12.34 2.95
CA MET A 85 10.35 13.66 3.55
C MET A 85 11.66 13.73 4.34
N GLY A 86 11.98 12.68 5.11
CA GLY A 86 13.25 12.60 5.81
C GLY A 86 14.45 12.58 4.85
N LEU A 87 14.33 11.83 3.74
CA LEU A 87 15.36 11.81 2.69
C LEU A 87 15.49 13.18 2.01
N PHE A 88 14.39 13.90 1.80
CA PHE A 88 14.41 15.24 1.24
C PHE A 88 15.14 16.24 2.15
N TRP A 89 14.75 16.34 3.43
CA TRP A 89 15.37 17.30 4.36
C TRP A 89 16.82 16.99 4.73
N THR A 90 17.22 15.72 4.68
CA THR A 90 18.61 15.32 4.95
C THR A 90 19.51 15.37 3.71
N GLY A 91 19.02 15.89 2.57
CA GLY A 91 19.79 15.99 1.33
C GLY A 91 20.03 14.64 0.62
N GLN A 92 19.31 13.59 0.99
CA GLN A 92 19.45 12.22 0.48
C GLN A 92 18.37 11.84 -0.54
N TRP A 93 17.78 12.82 -1.23
CA TRP A 93 16.69 12.60 -2.20
C TRP A 93 17.05 11.58 -3.29
N ALA A 94 18.31 11.58 -3.75
CA ALA A 94 18.82 10.63 -4.74
C ALA A 94 18.61 9.15 -4.35
N ARG A 95 18.59 8.83 -3.05
CA ARG A 95 18.28 7.47 -2.57
C ARG A 95 16.81 7.10 -2.79
N CYS A 96 15.89 8.05 -2.63
CA CYS A 96 14.48 7.83 -2.92
C CYS A 96 14.27 7.61 -4.43
N GLU A 97 14.94 8.39 -5.27
CA GLU A 97 14.88 8.20 -6.73
C GLU A 97 15.50 6.88 -7.18
N ALA A 98 16.61 6.45 -6.57
CA ALA A 98 17.22 5.16 -6.83
C ALA A 98 16.28 4.01 -6.49
N ALA A 99 15.59 4.08 -5.36
CA ALA A 99 14.56 3.12 -4.99
C ALA A 99 13.39 3.07 -5.99
N VAL A 100 12.90 4.23 -6.46
CA VAL A 100 11.85 4.28 -7.50
C VAL A 100 12.34 3.63 -8.80
N ARG A 101 13.58 3.92 -9.24
CA ARG A 101 14.19 3.29 -10.42
C ARG A 101 14.30 1.77 -10.24
N ALA A 102 14.75 1.28 -9.08
CA ALA A 102 14.81 -0.14 -8.76
C ALA A 102 13.43 -0.81 -8.87
N VAL A 103 12.39 -0.20 -8.29
CA VAL A 103 11.00 -0.70 -8.40
C VAL A 103 10.55 -0.76 -9.86
N LEU A 104 10.81 0.27 -10.67
CA LEU A 104 10.44 0.27 -12.09
C LEU A 104 11.18 -0.81 -12.88
N MET A 105 12.42 -1.12 -12.52
CA MET A 105 13.21 -2.22 -13.09
C MET A 105 12.81 -3.61 -12.54
N GLY A 106 11.98 -3.66 -11.50
CA GLY A 106 11.57 -4.91 -10.86
C GLY A 106 12.60 -5.49 -9.87
N SER A 107 13.61 -4.70 -9.48
CA SER A 107 14.56 -5.06 -8.43
C SER A 107 14.10 -4.55 -7.05
N LYS A 108 14.83 -4.94 -5.99
CA LYS A 108 14.49 -4.53 -4.62
C LYS A 108 15.04 -3.13 -4.35
N PRO A 109 14.24 -2.19 -3.81
CA PRO A 109 14.67 -0.81 -3.55
C PRO A 109 15.70 -0.62 -2.39
N ASN A 110 16.33 -1.68 -1.88
CA ASN A 110 17.19 -1.65 -0.68
C ASN A 110 18.63 -2.16 -0.91
N ASP A 111 19.05 -2.42 -2.14
CA ASP A 111 20.32 -3.10 -2.40
C ASP A 111 21.59 -2.31 -1.99
N ASP A 112 21.47 -1.05 -1.53
CA ASP A 112 22.65 -0.19 -1.30
C ASP A 112 22.92 0.32 0.14
N VAL A 113 22.11 0.12 1.19
CA VAL A 113 22.58 0.40 2.59
C VAL A 113 21.67 -0.13 3.70
N ALA A 114 22.31 -0.77 4.68
CA ALA A 114 21.88 -1.11 6.04
C ALA A 114 20.63 -2.02 6.23
N THR A 115 20.94 -3.31 6.37
CA THR A 115 20.32 -4.31 7.25
C THR A 115 19.15 -3.83 8.12
N PHE A 116 17.94 -3.87 7.57
CA PHE A 116 16.80 -4.40 8.31
C PHE A 116 16.55 -5.80 7.78
N HIS A 117 16.61 -6.80 8.66
CA HIS A 117 15.98 -8.09 8.39
C HIS A 117 14.47 -7.84 8.24
N SER A 118 14.03 -7.44 7.04
CA SER A 118 12.69 -7.81 6.60
C SER A 118 12.65 -9.34 6.70
N PRO A 119 11.59 -9.93 7.28
CA PRO A 119 11.46 -11.38 7.24
C PRO A 119 11.58 -11.74 5.77
N SER A 120 12.56 -12.59 5.48
CA SER A 120 12.85 -13.03 4.13
C SER A 120 11.51 -13.30 3.45
N TRP A 121 11.26 -12.67 2.30
CA TRP A 121 10.10 -13.04 1.47
C TRP A 121 10.27 -14.43 0.85
N GLY A 122 11.07 -15.30 1.48
CA GLY A 122 11.06 -16.72 1.25
C GLY A 122 9.77 -17.27 1.84
N SER A 123 9.06 -18.04 1.02
CA SER A 123 7.91 -18.85 1.38
C SER A 123 7.91 -19.23 2.87
N CYS A 124 7.04 -18.61 3.66
CA CYS A 124 6.72 -19.12 4.99
C CYS A 124 6.02 -20.46 4.79
N ASP A 125 6.80 -21.54 4.83
CA ASP A 125 6.27 -22.89 4.83
C ASP A 125 5.52 -23.10 6.15
N ILE A 126 4.19 -23.14 6.09
CA ILE A 126 3.35 -23.48 7.23
C ILE A 126 3.60 -24.97 7.47
N ARG A 127 4.58 -25.29 8.32
CA ARG A 127 4.83 -26.67 8.74
C ARG A 127 3.55 -27.22 9.39
N HIS A 128 2.88 -28.11 8.68
CA HIS A 128 1.80 -28.91 9.25
C HIS A 128 2.43 -29.83 10.30
N VAL A 129 2.10 -29.63 11.58
CA VAL A 129 2.56 -30.52 12.66
C VAL A 129 1.83 -31.85 12.49
N PRO A 130 2.52 -32.98 12.22
CA PRO A 130 1.86 -34.27 12.19
C PRO A 130 1.45 -34.63 13.61
N ARG A 131 0.16 -34.88 13.85
CA ARG A 131 -0.28 -35.51 15.09
C ARG A 131 0.31 -36.92 15.13
N LEU A 132 1.10 -37.21 16.15
CA LEU A 132 1.60 -38.55 16.41
C LEU A 132 0.41 -39.47 16.68
N ASN A 133 0.24 -40.48 15.84
CA ASN A 133 -0.84 -41.45 15.91
C ASN A 133 -0.47 -42.54 16.92
N THR A 134 -0.86 -42.39 18.18
CA THR A 134 -0.94 -43.52 19.12
C THR A 134 -2.31 -44.18 18.97
N GLY A 135 -2.28 -45.49 18.75
CA GLY A 135 -3.34 -46.26 18.10
C GLY A 135 -4.68 -46.39 18.83
N LEU A 136 -5.64 -46.85 18.01
CA LEU A 136 -6.83 -47.66 18.33
C LEU A 136 -7.99 -46.99 19.07
N VAL A 137 -9.00 -46.54 18.32
CA VAL A 137 -10.32 -47.21 18.24
C VAL A 137 -11.13 -46.68 17.04
N ASP A 138 -11.67 -47.60 16.25
CA ASP A 138 -12.66 -47.35 15.20
C ASP A 138 -14.00 -46.97 15.83
N VAL A 139 -14.57 -45.82 15.45
CA VAL A 139 -16.00 -45.55 15.58
C VAL A 139 -16.51 -44.89 14.31
N ARG A 140 -17.26 -45.70 13.58
CA ARG A 140 -18.18 -45.36 12.49
C ARG A 140 -19.10 -44.18 12.85
N ASP A 141 -19.11 -43.22 11.94
CA ASP A 141 -20.21 -42.37 11.45
C ASP A 141 -21.21 -41.76 12.46
N ARG A 142 -21.30 -40.42 12.48
CA ARG A 142 -22.53 -39.63 12.77
C ARG A 142 -22.27 -38.13 12.62
N THR A 143 -22.84 -37.57 11.56
CA THR A 143 -23.47 -36.24 11.47
C THR A 143 -23.08 -35.22 12.56
N GLY A 144 -22.24 -34.23 12.22
CA GLY A 144 -21.77 -33.18 13.14
C GLY A 144 -22.05 -31.77 12.61
N LYS A 145 -22.69 -30.95 13.46
CA LYS A 145 -23.26 -29.62 13.20
C LYS A 145 -22.21 -28.57 12.81
N ILE A 146 -22.60 -27.68 11.88
CA ILE A 146 -21.89 -26.42 11.58
C ILE A 146 -21.86 -25.56 12.85
N PHE A 147 -20.67 -25.38 13.44
CA PHE A 147 -20.42 -24.36 14.44
C PHE A 147 -20.20 -23.02 13.72
N LYS A 148 -21.20 -22.13 13.79
CA LYS A 148 -21.03 -20.71 13.44
C LYS A 148 -20.31 -20.00 14.61
N PRO A 149 -19.17 -19.34 14.40
CA PRO A 149 -18.61 -18.47 15.43
C PRO A 149 -19.45 -17.20 15.56
N GLN A 150 -19.89 -16.88 16.78
CA GLN A 150 -20.53 -15.61 17.11
C GLN A 150 -19.49 -14.48 17.26
N PRO A 151 -19.82 -13.24 16.87
CA PRO A 151 -19.02 -12.08 17.22
C PRO A 151 -19.23 -11.72 18.70
N ARG A 152 -18.15 -11.68 19.48
CA ARG A 152 -18.19 -11.10 20.83
C ARG A 152 -18.20 -9.58 20.71
N VAL A 153 -19.35 -9.00 21.05
CA VAL A 153 -19.49 -7.57 21.35
C VAL A 153 -18.84 -7.34 22.72
N ALA A 154 -17.77 -6.57 22.77
CA ALA A 154 -17.27 -6.02 24.02
C ALA A 154 -18.04 -4.72 24.31
N LEU A 155 -19.00 -4.83 25.21
CA LEU A 155 -19.67 -3.74 25.92
C LEU A 155 -18.62 -3.12 26.86
N LEU A 156 -18.31 -1.84 26.71
CA LEU A 156 -17.62 -1.05 27.71
C LEU A 156 -18.55 0.09 28.13
N ASP A 157 -18.78 0.17 29.43
CA ASP A 157 -19.73 1.03 30.10
C ASP A 157 -19.49 2.52 29.83
N SER A 158 -20.59 3.23 29.62
CA SER A 158 -20.68 4.69 29.70
C SER A 158 -20.45 5.13 31.14
N ASP A 159 -19.37 5.85 31.40
CA ASP A 159 -19.32 6.98 32.35
C ASP A 159 -17.91 7.58 32.38
N VAL A 160 -17.54 8.36 31.35
CA VAL A 160 -16.79 9.64 31.45
C VAL A 160 -16.94 10.35 30.11
N LEU A 161 -18.02 11.12 29.94
CA LEU A 161 -18.06 12.21 28.97
C LEU A 161 -18.69 13.43 29.63
N SER A 162 -17.85 14.24 30.27
CA SER A 162 -18.13 15.67 30.33
C SER A 162 -16.82 16.43 30.28
N GLN A 163 -16.84 17.50 29.47
CA GLN A 163 -15.76 18.46 29.22
C GLN A 163 -14.70 18.01 28.19
N ILE A 164 -15.02 18.12 26.89
CA ILE A 164 -14.41 19.11 25.99
C ILE A 164 -15.45 19.41 24.88
N GLN A 165 -16.01 20.63 24.88
CA GLN A 165 -16.91 21.11 23.82
C GLN A 165 -16.14 21.45 22.53
N PRO A 166 -16.73 21.25 21.34
CA PRO A 166 -16.22 21.83 20.10
C PRO A 166 -16.71 23.27 20.01
N ASN A 167 -15.80 24.24 20.09
CA ASN A 167 -16.12 25.63 19.83
C ASN A 167 -15.19 26.24 18.78
N ARG A 168 -15.88 26.77 17.76
CA ARG A 168 -15.58 27.96 16.96
C ARG A 168 -14.74 27.84 15.69
N ALA A 169 -15.43 28.17 14.62
CA ALA A 169 -14.93 28.66 13.35
C ALA A 169 -13.99 29.86 13.52
N THR A 170 -12.90 29.88 12.74
CA THR A 170 -12.22 31.10 12.28
C THR A 170 -11.51 30.85 10.94
N LYS A 171 -12.05 31.53 9.92
CA LYS A 171 -11.42 32.28 8.82
C LYS A 171 -10.40 31.60 7.91
N GLU A 172 -10.76 31.65 6.63
CA GLU A 172 -9.92 31.66 5.44
C GLU A 172 -8.64 32.49 5.63
N THR A 173 -7.51 31.93 5.24
CA THR A 173 -6.35 32.69 4.77
C THR A 173 -5.69 31.90 3.65
N GLU A 174 -5.72 32.49 2.46
CA GLU A 174 -4.99 32.09 1.27
C GLU A 174 -3.50 31.89 1.59
N ILE A 175 -2.98 30.71 1.30
CA ILE A 175 -1.53 30.47 1.25
C ILE A 175 -1.15 30.42 -0.22
N ASN A 176 -0.72 31.58 -0.72
CA ASN A 176 -0.06 31.74 -2.01
C ASN A 176 1.21 30.87 -2.04
N LEU A 177 1.24 29.87 -2.92
CA LEU A 177 2.45 29.16 -3.32
C LEU A 177 3.23 30.05 -4.31
N GLU A 178 4.16 30.85 -3.81
CA GLU A 178 5.27 31.34 -4.64
C GLU A 178 6.45 30.38 -4.54
N LEU A 179 6.61 29.54 -5.58
CA LEU A 179 7.85 28.82 -5.85
C LEU A 179 8.90 29.83 -6.36
N SER A 180 9.77 30.31 -5.49
CA SER A 180 11.03 30.92 -5.94
C SER A 180 12.07 29.84 -6.22
N LEU A 181 12.25 29.55 -7.50
CA LEU A 181 13.38 28.81 -8.07
C LEU A 181 14.66 29.63 -7.86
N GLY A 182 15.59 29.13 -7.05
CA GLY A 182 16.94 29.67 -6.91
C GLY A 182 17.99 28.59 -7.14
N PHE A 183 18.39 28.41 -8.39
CA PHE A 183 19.66 27.76 -8.73
C PHE A 183 20.79 28.75 -8.43
N HIS A 184 21.78 28.33 -7.64
CA HIS A 184 23.13 28.83 -7.78
C HIS A 184 24.16 27.81 -7.29
#